data_AF-A0A8R2JWJ2-F1
#
_entry.id   AF-A0A8R2JWJ2-F1
#
_cell.length_a   1.000
_cell.length_b   1.000
_cell.length_c   1.000
_cell.angle_alpha   90.00
_cell.angle_beta   90.00
_cell.angle_gamma   90.00
#
_symmetry.space_group_name_H-M   'P 1'
#
loop_
_entity.id
_entity.type
_entity.pdbx_description
1 polymer ?
#
loop_
_entity_poly.entity_id
_entity_poly.type
_entity_poly.pdbx_seq_one_letter_code
_entity_poly.pdbx_strand_id
1 'polypeptide(L)' 'MATDKFKKSVYKYCFVPLCKNTSVSTPDKIFLNVPESKNLRRNWLKAARRDNKDVSDKSHLSCCEDHFDVRTNM' A
#
# COMPACT_ATOMS: atom_id res chain seq x y z
N MET A 1 28.50 -16.80 2.39
CA MET A 1 27.88 -15.45 2.33
C MET A 1 26.73 -15.56 1.35
N ALA A 2 25.49 -15.51 1.81
CA ALA A 2 24.32 -15.72 0.97
C ALA A 2 24.23 -14.61 -0.08
N THR A 3 24.07 -14.99 -1.34
CA THR A 3 23.90 -14.08 -2.46
C THR A 3 22.52 -13.43 -2.35
N ASP A 4 22.50 -12.20 -1.83
CA ASP A 4 21.30 -11.37 -1.80
C ASP A 4 20.85 -11.14 -3.25
N LYS A 5 19.78 -11.85 -3.63
CA LYS A 5 19.20 -11.73 -4.96
C LYS A 5 18.68 -10.30 -5.05
N PHE A 6 19.27 -9.48 -5.92
CA PHE A 6 18.74 -8.18 -6.35
C PHE A 6 17.35 -8.38 -6.97
N LYS A 7 16.33 -8.51 -6.11
CA LYS A 7 14.93 -8.51 -6.49
C LYS A 7 14.65 -7.07 -6.88
N LYS A 8 14.41 -6.82 -8.17
CA LYS A 8 13.93 -5.52 -8.64
C LYS A 8 12.68 -5.17 -7.84
N SER A 9 12.85 -4.33 -6.82
CA SER A 9 11.76 -3.90 -5.96
C SER A 9 10.89 -2.99 -6.81
N VAL A 10 9.70 -3.48 -7.17
CA VAL A 10 8.71 -2.66 -7.89
C VAL A 10 8.47 -1.43 -7.03
N TYR A 11 8.59 -0.25 -7.63
CA TYR A 11 8.34 1.00 -6.92
C TYR A 11 6.89 1.00 -6.41
N LYS A 12 6.73 0.99 -5.09
CA LYS A 12 5.44 1.10 -4.41
C LYS A 12 5.40 2.42 -3.65
N TYR A 13 4.26 3.08 -3.70
CA TYR A 13 3.98 4.27 -2.90
C TYR A 13 2.67 4.07 -2.15
N CYS A 14 2.57 4.65 -0.96
CA CYS A 14 1.32 4.59 -0.20
C CYS A 14 0.25 5.47 -0.88
N PHE A 15 -0.93 4.90 -1.13
CA PHE A 15 -2.03 5.64 -1.76
C PHE A 15 -2.75 6.62 -0.81
N VAL A 16 -2.47 6.55 0.50
CA VAL A 16 -3.09 7.42 1.51
C VAL A 16 -2.60 8.86 1.32
N PRO A 17 -3.51 9.84 1.23
CA PRO A 17 -3.12 11.25 1.09
C PRO A 17 -2.14 11.68 2.19
N LEU A 18 -1.15 12.49 1.82
CA LEU A 18 -0.09 13.02 2.70
C LEU A 18 0.92 11.98 3.22
N CYS A 19 0.72 10.69 2.97
CA CYS A 19 1.72 9.67 3.28
C CYS A 19 2.87 9.72 2.26
N LYS A 20 4.11 9.85 2.76
CA LYS A 20 5.34 9.92 1.93
C LYS A 20 6.11 8.60 1.91
N ASN A 21 5.58 7.54 2.52
CA ASN A 21 6.23 6.24 2.55
C ASN A 21 6.22 5.60 1.15
N THR A 22 7.39 5.19 0.69
CA THR A 22 7.61 4.48 -0.57
C THR A 22 8.52 3.29 -0.34
N SER A 23 8.51 2.30 -1.23
CA SER A 23 9.42 1.15 -1.16
C SER A 23 10.90 1.53 -1.29
N VAL A 24 11.20 2.77 -1.69
CA VAL A 24 12.57 3.30 -1.82
C VAL A 24 12.98 4.07 -0.57
N SER A 25 12.11 4.95 -0.05
CA SER A 25 12.37 5.74 1.15
C SER A 25 12.28 4.93 2.44
N THR A 26 11.45 3.89 2.45
CA THR A 26 11.19 3.02 3.60
C THR A 26 11.19 1.56 3.12
N PRO A 27 12.36 0.99 2.76
CA PRO A 27 12.46 -0.35 2.18
C PRO A 27 12.09 -1.46 3.16
N ASP A 28 12.27 -1.22 4.46
CA ASP A 28 11.96 -2.18 5.53
C ASP A 28 10.46 -2.26 5.85
N LYS A 29 9.67 -1.29 5.35
CA LYS A 29 8.23 -1.24 5.62
C LYS A 29 7.45 -2.20 4.75
N ILE A 30 6.39 -2.76 5.32
CA ILE A 30 5.46 -3.61 4.59
C ILE A 30 4.48 -2.74 3.80
N PHE A 31 4.34 -3.04 2.50
CA PHE A 31 3.34 -2.45 1.61
C PHE A 31 2.34 -3.52 1.15
N LEU A 32 1.11 -3.40 1.62
CA LEU A 32 -0.02 -4.25 1.25
C LEU A 32 -0.64 -3.76 -0.05
N ASN A 33 -0.95 -4.68 -0.97
CA ASN A 33 -1.68 -4.33 -2.18
C ASN A 33 -3.16 -4.12 -1.88
N VAL A 34 -3.72 -3.04 -2.41
CA VAL A 34 -5.16 -2.80 -2.34
C VAL A 34 -5.86 -3.83 -3.23
N PRO A 35 -6.91 -4.51 -2.75
CA PRO A 35 -7.64 -5.50 -3.53
C PRO A 35 -8.29 -4.91 -4.79
N GLU A 36 -8.32 -5.68 -5.87
CA GLU A 36 -8.92 -5.27 -7.15
C GLU A 36 -10.46 -5.32 -7.12
N SER A 37 -11.04 -6.05 -6.15
CA SER A 37 -12.49 -6.15 -5.98
C SER A 37 -13.09 -4.77 -5.68
N LYS A 38 -13.98 -4.27 -6.56
CA LYS A 38 -14.59 -2.93 -6.46
C LYS A 38 -15.17 -2.61 -5.07
N ASN A 39 -15.81 -3.57 -4.41
CA ASN A 39 -16.41 -3.34 -3.08
C ASN A 39 -15.34 -3.10 -2.01
N LEU A 40 -14.30 -3.93 -2.00
CA LEU A 40 -13.24 -3.84 -1.01
C LEU A 40 -12.34 -2.62 -1.29
N ARG A 41 -12.02 -2.36 -2.56
CA ARG A 41 -11.29 -1.17 -2.99
C ARG A 41 -11.98 0.12 -2.54
N ARG A 42 -13.31 0.21 -2.68
CA ARG A 42 -14.12 1.35 -2.20
C ARG A 42 -14.00 1.54 -0.69
N ASN A 43 -14.01 0.47 0.09
CA ASN A 43 -13.84 0.55 1.54
C ASN A 43 -12.45 1.08 1.92
N TRP A 44 -11.40 0.64 1.21
CA TRP A 44 -10.03 1.11 1.41
C TRP A 44 -9.89 2.61 1.07
N LEU A 45 -10.40 3.04 -0.08
CA LEU A 45 -10.39 4.45 -0.49
C LEU A 45 -11.17 5.32 0.51
N LYS A 46 -12.34 4.85 0.95
CA LYS A 46 -13.15 5.55 1.96
C LYS A 46 -12.43 5.67 3.30
N ALA A 47 -11.75 4.61 3.75
CA ALA A 47 -10.94 4.64 4.97
C ALA A 47 -9.80 5.66 4.89
N ALA A 48 -9.18 5.78 3.71
CA ALA A 48 -8.14 6.78 3.42
C ALA A 48 -8.69 8.18 3.09
N ARG A 49 -10.01 8.42 3.24
CA ARG A 49 -10.69 9.68 2.89
C ARG A 49 -10.42 10.14 1.46
N ARG A 50 -10.36 9.21 0.51
CA ARG A 50 -10.12 9.46 -0.90
C ARG A 50 -11.37 9.14 -1.73
N ASP A 51 -11.69 9.97 -2.72
CA ASP A 51 -12.83 9.71 -3.59
C ASP A 51 -12.50 8.63 -4.62
N ASN A 52 -13.51 7.86 -5.05
CA ASN A 52 -13.31 6.84 -6.07
C ASN A 52 -12.94 7.43 -7.44
N LYS A 53 -13.32 8.68 -7.71
CA LYS A 53 -12.96 9.41 -8.92
C LYS A 53 -11.50 9.80 -8.96
N ASP A 54 -10.84 9.92 -7.80
CA ASP A 54 -9.42 10.28 -7.72
C ASP A 54 -8.49 9.14 -8.13
N VAL A 55 -9.03 7.92 -8.27
CA VAL A 55 -8.22 6.74 -8.54
C VAL A 55 -8.85 5.78 -9.53
N SER A 56 -8.23 5.66 -10.70
CA SER A 56 -8.62 4.72 -11.77
C SER A 56 -8.78 3.28 -11.26
N ASP A 57 -9.87 2.62 -11.63
CA ASP A 57 -10.17 1.22 -11.28
C ASP A 57 -9.10 0.22 -11.74
N LYS A 58 -8.29 0.57 -12.74
CA LYS A 58 -7.22 -0.28 -13.27
C LYS A 58 -5.86 -0.08 -12.57
N SER A 59 -5.76 0.88 -11.65
CA SER A 59 -4.49 1.19 -10.99
C SER A 59 -4.17 0.21 -9.87
N HIS A 60 -2.92 -0.22 -9.82
CA HIS A 60 -2.39 -0.96 -8.68
C HIS A 60 -2.02 0.04 -7.57
N LEU A 61 -2.77 -0.01 -6.46
CA LEU A 61 -2.49 0.79 -5.28
C LEU A 61 -1.83 -0.06 -4.20
N SER A 62 -0.98 0.57 -3.41
CA SER A 62 -0.37 -0.04 -2.23
C SER A 62 -0.59 0.84 -1.00
N CYS A 63 -0.73 0.23 0.17
CA CYS A 63 -0.85 0.90 1.45
C CYS A 63 0.28 0.45 2.37
N CYS A 64 0.95 1.37 3.07
CA CYS A 64 1.99 1.00 4.03
C CYS A 64 1.38 0.52 5.35
N GLU A 65 2.14 -0.26 6.11
CA GLU A 65 1.71 -0.86 7.37
C GLU A 65 1.33 0.15 8.45
N ASP A 66 1.88 1.37 8.43
CA ASP A 66 1.56 2.44 9.40
C ASP A 66 0.05 2.80 9.42
N HIS A 67 -0.72 2.40 8.40
CA HIS A 67 -2.16 2.63 8.32
C HIS A 67 -3.00 1.41 8.70
N PHE A 68 -2.38 0.32 9.13
CA PHE A 68 -3.05 -0.87 9.62
C PHE A 68 -2.72 -1.04 11.09
N ASP A 69 -3.75 -0.97 11.93
CA ASP A 69 -3.67 -1.51 13.27
C ASP A 69 -3.69 -3.03 13.18
N VAL A 70 -2.52 -3.63 12.96
CA VAL A 70 -2.31 -5.06 13.19
C VAL A 70 -2.32 -5.26 14.69
N ARG A 71 -3.52 -5.28 15.28
CA ARG A 71 -3.68 -5.68 16.66
C ARG A 71 -3.36 -7.16 16.73
N THR A 72 -2.12 -7.49 17.08
CA THR A 72 -1.78 -8.81 17.60
C THR A 72 -2.60 -9.02 18.86
N ASN A 73 -3.66 -9.82 18.75
CA ASN A 73 -4.21 -10.47 19.93
C ASN A 73 -3.16 -11.52 20.31
N MET A 74 -2.41 -11.23 21.38
CA MET A 74 -1.49 -12.17 22.03
C MET A 74 -2.21 -13.45 22.41
#